data_AF-A0A9R1BBB1-F1
#
_entry.id   AF-A0A9R1BBB1-F1
#
_cell.length_a   1.000
_cell.length_b   1.000
_cell.length_c   1.000
_cell.angle_alpha   90.00
_cell.angle_beta   90.00
_cell.angle_gamma   90.00
#
_symmetry.space_group_name_H-M   'P 1'
#
loop_
_entity.id
_entity.type
_entity.pdbx_description
1 polymer ?
#
loop_
_entity_poly.entity_id
_entity_poly.type
_entity_poly.pdbx_seq_one_letter_code
_entity_poly.pdbx_strand_id
1 'polypeptide(L)'
;MRIGVLILVKVDCIFGTDYSPEEVITVSQLLRELDRPIVLSISPGTEVTVPLAENISEHVNMYRITGDDWDNWKDVSSHFTVSSAFSAANKIGAAGLRGKSWPDLDMLPFGWLTDPGVNQGPHRPCNLTFDEQKAQMTLWSMAKSPLMYGGDLRHLDNSTFGIITNPTLLKINYYSKNNMEFHYVYGETSSNTIHSGHLSSRYPVNLTKHDGMVVGLTSCTNGQANGWFVFPQDGKSDHICRIYETENGKNVSFCLGKTKPLLASDDDIMEKEEDQTKFHLAVADINDSCLDASASRRRTASEVKLPMFSRCKWHAKQMWELNDKGNLVSSYSRLCATVESSKEAVGITGARAWIATGSKGEIYLAFFNLDSVSRKITATISDLEKVLGTAFVRKHSCSCSEVWSGRNLGLLEEEISAAVNPHGCVVFELMC
;
A
#
# COMPACT_ATOMS: atom_id res chain seq x y z
N MET A 1 -16.96 -39.04 -3.63
CA MET A 1 -16.23 -37.75 -3.48
C MET A 1 -14.85 -37.98 -4.07
N ARG A 2 -14.55 -37.49 -5.29
CA ARG A 2 -13.17 -37.54 -5.78
C ARG A 2 -12.38 -36.55 -4.93
N ILE A 3 -11.45 -37.05 -4.11
CA ILE A 3 -10.43 -36.21 -3.49
C ILE A 3 -9.57 -35.72 -4.66
N GLY A 4 -9.93 -34.57 -5.24
CA GLY A 4 -9.10 -33.92 -6.23
C GLY A 4 -7.85 -33.43 -5.51
N VAL A 5 -6.70 -33.96 -5.86
CA VAL A 5 -5.42 -33.40 -5.42
C VAL A 5 -5.26 -32.07 -6.14
N LEU A 6 -5.28 -30.96 -5.38
CA LEU A 6 -4.86 -29.67 -5.91
C LEU A 6 -3.36 -29.73 -6.17
N ILE A 7 -2.95 -29.51 -7.41
CA ILE A 7 -1.53 -29.42 -7.77
C ILE A 7 -1.22 -27.95 -8.01
N LEU A 8 -0.15 -27.46 -7.38
CA LEU A 8 0.37 -26.12 -7.56
C LEU A 8 1.79 -26.22 -8.10
N VAL A 9 2.11 -25.39 -9.09
CA VAL A 9 3.47 -25.15 -9.57
C VAL A 9 3.79 -23.69 -9.34
N LYS A 10 4.86 -23.43 -8.59
CA LYS A 10 5.46 -22.10 -8.43
C LYS A 10 6.71 -22.04 -9.31
N VAL A 11 6.77 -21.09 -10.24
CA VAL A 11 7.90 -20.89 -11.13
C VAL A 11 8.62 -19.61 -10.73
N ASP A 12 9.88 -19.75 -10.32
CA ASP A 12 10.75 -18.66 -9.92
C ASP A 12 11.56 -18.09 -11.09
N CYS A 13 12.13 -16.90 -10.87
CA CYS A 13 13.01 -16.20 -11.80
C CYS A 13 12.39 -15.83 -13.15
N ILE A 14 11.07 -15.55 -13.18
CA ILE A 14 10.36 -15.15 -14.42
C ILE A 14 9.48 -13.91 -14.26
N PHE A 15 9.47 -13.28 -13.08
CA PHE A 15 8.62 -12.14 -12.77
C PHE A 15 9.36 -11.08 -11.93
N GLY A 16 8.83 -9.86 -11.90
CA GLY A 16 9.50 -8.70 -11.29
C GLY A 16 10.69 -8.23 -12.11
N THR A 17 11.87 -8.18 -11.50
CA THR A 17 13.13 -7.80 -12.18
C THR A 17 13.55 -8.80 -13.26
N ASP A 18 13.13 -10.06 -13.12
CA ASP A 18 13.44 -11.16 -14.05
C ASP A 18 12.28 -11.39 -15.05
N TYR A 19 11.58 -10.32 -15.43
CA TYR A 19 10.34 -10.42 -16.17
C TYR A 19 10.52 -11.07 -17.55
N SER A 20 9.99 -12.29 -17.70
CA SER A 20 9.98 -13.06 -18.94
C SER A 20 8.54 -13.39 -19.35
N PRO A 21 7.83 -12.48 -20.03
CA PRO A 21 6.43 -12.70 -20.40
C PRO A 21 6.22 -13.91 -21.32
N GLU A 22 7.17 -14.16 -22.23
CA GLU A 22 7.09 -15.29 -23.16
C GLU A 22 7.12 -16.64 -22.40
N GLU A 23 7.99 -16.77 -21.40
CA GLU A 23 8.05 -17.97 -20.56
C GLU A 23 6.78 -18.14 -19.71
N VAL A 24 6.30 -17.07 -19.07
CA VAL A 24 5.05 -17.09 -18.31
C VAL A 24 3.89 -17.58 -19.17
N ILE A 25 3.75 -17.02 -20.38
CA ILE A 25 2.67 -17.37 -21.32
C ILE A 25 2.84 -18.80 -21.82
N THR A 26 4.05 -19.24 -22.14
CA THR A 26 4.34 -20.60 -22.62
C THR A 26 3.96 -21.62 -21.56
N VAL A 27 4.41 -21.43 -20.31
CA VAL A 27 4.04 -22.31 -19.18
C VAL A 27 2.52 -22.30 -18.98
N SER A 28 1.89 -21.13 -19.02
CA SER A 28 0.43 -21.01 -18.92
C SER A 28 -0.31 -21.83 -19.97
N GLN A 29 0.11 -21.75 -21.24
CA GLN A 29 -0.49 -22.49 -22.35
C GLN A 29 -0.32 -24.00 -22.19
N LEU A 30 0.89 -24.45 -21.84
CA LEU A 30 1.15 -25.88 -21.56
C LEU A 30 0.25 -26.41 -20.44
N LEU A 31 0.08 -25.65 -19.36
CA LEU A 31 -0.83 -26.04 -18.27
C LEU A 31 -2.31 -26.05 -18.68
N ARG A 32 -2.72 -25.24 -19.68
CA ARG A 32 -4.07 -25.27 -20.25
C ARG A 32 -4.35 -26.51 -21.09
N GLU A 33 -3.33 -27.17 -21.63
CA GLU A 33 -3.47 -28.39 -22.43
C GLU A 33 -3.58 -29.64 -21.56
N LEU A 34 -3.21 -29.56 -20.29
CA LEU A 34 -3.33 -30.68 -19.36
C LEU A 34 -4.79 -30.92 -18.95
N ASP A 35 -5.19 -32.19 -18.96
CA ASP A 35 -6.50 -32.70 -18.49
C ASP A 35 -6.71 -32.57 -16.97
N ARG A 36 -5.74 -32.00 -16.25
CA ARG A 36 -5.83 -31.71 -14.81
C ARG A 36 -5.66 -30.22 -14.54
N PRO A 37 -6.43 -29.64 -13.59
CA PRO A 37 -6.19 -28.28 -13.15
C PRO A 37 -4.91 -28.21 -12.33
N ILE A 38 -3.98 -27.37 -12.76
CA ILE A 38 -2.75 -27.02 -12.02
C ILE A 38 -2.79 -25.52 -11.76
N VAL A 39 -2.61 -25.13 -10.50
CA VAL A 39 -2.50 -23.72 -10.09
C VAL A 39 -1.12 -23.21 -10.46
N LEU A 40 -1.04 -22.13 -11.20
CA LEU A 40 0.22 -21.48 -11.58
C LEU A 40 0.48 -20.26 -10.68
N SER A 41 1.58 -20.33 -9.94
CA SER A 41 2.18 -19.23 -9.17
C SER A 41 3.48 -18.79 -9.86
N ILE A 42 3.73 -17.47 -9.94
CA ILE A 42 4.98 -16.92 -10.50
C ILE A 42 5.67 -16.00 -9.51
N SER A 43 7.00 -16.02 -9.52
CA SER A 43 7.88 -15.24 -8.63
C SER A 43 9.25 -14.99 -9.28
N PRO A 44 10.10 -14.12 -8.71
CA PRO A 44 9.85 -13.20 -7.59
C PRO A 44 8.94 -12.02 -7.99
N GLY A 45 8.67 -11.10 -7.05
CA GLY A 45 7.87 -9.90 -7.27
C GLY A 45 8.64 -8.60 -7.04
N THR A 46 9.97 -8.67 -7.11
CA THR A 46 10.84 -7.51 -6.88
C THR A 46 10.52 -6.42 -7.89
N GLU A 47 10.20 -5.22 -7.38
CA GLU A 47 9.89 -4.03 -8.19
C GLU A 47 8.70 -4.16 -9.17
N VAL A 48 7.80 -5.11 -8.92
CA VAL A 48 6.56 -5.26 -9.71
C VAL A 48 5.71 -3.99 -9.66
N THR A 49 5.12 -3.65 -10.82
CA THR A 49 4.22 -2.51 -10.99
C THR A 49 2.82 -3.00 -11.40
N VAL A 50 1.80 -2.16 -11.25
CA VAL A 50 0.44 -2.48 -11.72
C VAL A 50 0.40 -2.79 -13.23
N PRO A 51 1.06 -2.00 -14.11
CA PRO A 51 1.16 -2.33 -15.55
C PRO A 51 1.83 -3.68 -15.83
N LEU A 52 2.85 -4.06 -15.06
CA LEU A 52 3.49 -5.36 -15.23
C LEU A 52 2.51 -6.50 -14.94
N ALA A 53 1.73 -6.36 -13.86
CA ALA A 53 0.70 -7.33 -13.50
C ALA A 53 -0.49 -7.35 -14.48
N GLU A 54 -0.82 -6.23 -15.13
CA GLU A 54 -1.80 -6.19 -16.22
C GLU A 54 -1.45 -7.18 -17.33
N ASN A 55 -0.18 -7.21 -17.73
CA ASN A 55 0.29 -8.05 -18.83
C ASN A 55 0.22 -9.55 -18.54
N ILE A 56 0.32 -9.99 -17.27
CA ILE A 56 0.38 -11.41 -16.92
C ILE A 56 -0.84 -11.96 -16.20
N SER A 57 -1.71 -11.10 -15.64
CA SER A 57 -2.74 -11.55 -14.71
C SER A 57 -3.66 -12.63 -15.29
N GLU A 58 -4.02 -12.53 -16.58
CA GLU A 58 -4.88 -13.50 -17.29
C GLU A 58 -4.21 -14.87 -17.55
N HIS A 59 -2.89 -14.95 -17.38
CA HIS A 59 -2.09 -16.13 -17.67
C HIS A 59 -1.75 -16.95 -16.42
N VAL A 60 -1.97 -16.43 -15.22
CA VAL A 60 -1.56 -17.09 -13.97
C VAL A 60 -2.71 -17.12 -12.95
N ASN A 61 -2.54 -17.88 -11.86
CA ASN A 61 -3.50 -17.90 -10.75
C ASN A 61 -3.05 -17.04 -9.58
N MET A 62 -1.74 -16.84 -9.43
CA MET A 62 -1.18 -15.90 -8.47
C MET A 62 0.19 -15.43 -8.94
N TYR A 63 0.57 -14.22 -8.57
CA TYR A 63 1.85 -13.61 -8.95
C TYR A 63 2.37 -12.77 -7.81
N ARG A 64 3.65 -12.96 -7.43
CA ARG A 64 4.24 -12.22 -6.32
C ARG A 64 4.35 -10.74 -6.66
N ILE A 65 3.94 -9.84 -5.76
CA ILE A 65 3.96 -8.38 -5.99
C ILE A 65 5.05 -7.64 -5.22
N THR A 66 5.86 -8.36 -4.44
CA THR A 66 7.00 -7.84 -3.68
C THR A 66 8.23 -8.74 -3.83
N GLY A 67 9.38 -8.29 -3.33
CA GLY A 67 10.50 -9.18 -3.07
C GLY A 67 10.15 -10.24 -2.01
N ASP A 68 11.13 -11.09 -1.68
CA ASP A 68 10.98 -12.10 -0.62
C ASP A 68 10.55 -11.45 0.71
N ASP A 69 9.47 -11.97 1.32
CA ASP A 69 9.05 -11.58 2.65
C ASP A 69 9.75 -12.41 3.73
N TRP A 70 10.25 -11.73 4.76
CA TRP A 70 10.89 -12.34 5.91
C TRP A 70 10.42 -11.69 7.21
N ASP A 71 10.78 -12.32 8.31
CA ASP A 71 10.28 -12.02 9.65
C ASP A 71 10.89 -10.77 10.29
N ASN A 72 10.90 -9.65 9.56
CA ASN A 72 11.25 -8.34 10.08
C ASN A 72 10.21 -7.30 9.66
N TRP A 73 9.95 -6.33 10.54
CA TRP A 73 8.89 -5.35 10.32
C TRP A 73 9.05 -4.50 9.06
N LYS A 74 10.29 -4.27 8.62
CA LYS A 74 10.55 -3.47 7.42
C LYS A 74 10.02 -4.16 6.17
N ASP A 75 10.13 -5.48 6.09
CA ASP A 75 9.59 -6.25 4.97
C ASP A 75 8.07 -6.26 5.04
N VAL A 76 7.48 -6.62 6.20
CA VAL A 76 6.02 -6.59 6.44
C VAL A 76 5.39 -5.22 6.11
N SER A 77 5.98 -4.13 6.60
CA SER A 77 5.45 -2.77 6.41
C SER A 77 5.49 -2.31 4.94
N SER A 78 6.39 -2.85 4.13
CA SER A 78 6.49 -2.51 2.71
C SER A 78 5.27 -2.96 1.89
N HIS A 79 4.61 -4.03 2.33
CA HIS A 79 3.43 -4.59 1.66
C HIS A 79 2.21 -3.68 1.69
N PHE A 80 2.07 -2.81 2.70
CA PHE A 80 0.90 -1.92 2.82
C PHE A 80 0.74 -1.00 1.61
N THR A 81 1.84 -0.44 1.12
CA THR A 81 1.81 0.47 -0.04
C THR A 81 1.57 -0.30 -1.34
N VAL A 82 2.20 -1.46 -1.50
CA VAL A 82 2.06 -2.27 -2.72
C VAL A 82 0.64 -2.85 -2.81
N SER A 83 0.15 -3.49 -1.75
CA SER A 83 -1.22 -4.04 -1.69
C SER A 83 -2.29 -2.98 -1.93
N SER A 84 -2.11 -1.77 -1.38
CA SER A 84 -3.00 -0.64 -1.64
C SER A 84 -3.07 -0.28 -3.13
N ALA A 85 -1.92 -0.12 -3.79
CA ALA A 85 -1.86 0.17 -5.22
C ALA A 85 -2.54 -0.92 -6.07
N PHE A 86 -2.31 -2.19 -5.73
CA PHE A 86 -2.94 -3.32 -6.42
C PHE A 86 -4.45 -3.41 -6.18
N SER A 87 -4.92 -3.05 -4.98
CA SER A 87 -6.36 -2.97 -4.67
C SER A 87 -7.03 -1.86 -5.46
N ALA A 88 -6.42 -0.67 -5.52
CA ALA A 88 -6.94 0.49 -6.27
C ALA A 88 -6.99 0.22 -7.78
N ALA A 89 -6.07 -0.59 -8.29
CA ALA A 89 -6.06 -1.07 -9.67
C ALA A 89 -6.99 -2.25 -9.94
N ASN A 90 -7.85 -2.63 -8.99
CA ASN A 90 -8.79 -3.75 -9.10
C ASN A 90 -8.11 -5.08 -9.46
N LYS A 91 -6.90 -5.32 -8.95
CA LYS A 91 -6.13 -6.54 -9.25
C LYS A 91 -6.42 -7.71 -8.32
N ILE A 92 -7.08 -7.46 -7.20
CA ILE A 92 -7.50 -8.52 -6.27
C ILE A 92 -8.59 -9.38 -6.94
N GLY A 93 -8.25 -10.63 -7.28
CA GLY A 93 -9.20 -11.55 -7.92
C GLY A 93 -9.56 -11.14 -9.35
N ALA A 94 -8.62 -10.54 -10.09
CA ALA A 94 -8.75 -10.23 -11.51
C ALA A 94 -8.92 -11.51 -12.36
N ALA A 95 -9.22 -11.36 -13.65
CA ALA A 95 -9.26 -12.51 -14.55
C ALA A 95 -7.89 -13.23 -14.56
N GLY A 96 -7.91 -14.55 -14.50
CA GLY A 96 -6.70 -15.37 -14.41
C GLY A 96 -6.83 -16.70 -15.11
N LEU A 97 -5.77 -17.51 -15.01
CA LEU A 97 -5.71 -18.82 -15.64
C LEU A 97 -6.87 -19.71 -15.18
N ARG A 98 -7.80 -20.01 -16.10
CA ARG A 98 -9.00 -20.85 -15.83
C ARG A 98 -9.83 -20.34 -14.62
N GLY A 99 -9.81 -19.03 -14.34
CA GLY A 99 -10.57 -18.47 -13.23
C GLY A 99 -10.10 -17.08 -12.83
N LYS A 100 -9.59 -16.96 -11.60
CA LYS A 100 -9.12 -15.71 -11.00
C LYS A 100 -7.61 -15.73 -10.78
N SER A 101 -7.02 -14.53 -10.78
CA SER A 101 -5.63 -14.31 -10.39
C SER A 101 -5.54 -13.44 -9.14
N TRP A 102 -4.59 -13.75 -8.26
CA TRP A 102 -4.42 -13.12 -6.95
C TRP A 102 -3.03 -12.50 -6.80
N PRO A 103 -2.92 -11.22 -6.42
CA PRO A 103 -1.65 -10.64 -5.98
C PRO A 103 -1.12 -11.40 -4.76
N ASP A 104 0.11 -11.89 -4.85
CA ASP A 104 0.76 -12.68 -3.80
C ASP A 104 1.75 -11.81 -3.02
N LEU A 105 1.47 -11.63 -1.72
CA LEU A 105 2.32 -10.92 -0.77
C LEU A 105 3.43 -11.82 -0.20
N ASP A 106 3.62 -13.01 -0.76
CA ASP A 106 4.57 -14.03 -0.33
C ASP A 106 4.12 -14.81 0.92
N MET A 107 4.95 -15.78 1.31
CA MET A 107 4.70 -16.71 2.41
C MET A 107 4.68 -16.00 3.77
N LEU A 108 3.97 -16.58 4.74
CA LEU A 108 3.94 -16.14 6.13
C LEU A 108 5.17 -16.69 6.88
N PRO A 109 6.14 -15.86 7.28
CA PRO A 109 7.36 -16.32 7.95
C PRO A 109 7.11 -16.44 9.45
N PHE A 110 6.24 -17.38 9.84
CA PHE A 110 5.83 -17.61 11.23
C PHE A 110 6.41 -18.91 11.79
N GLY A 111 6.43 -19.03 13.13
CA GLY A 111 6.86 -20.25 13.82
C GLY A 111 8.36 -20.53 13.69
N TRP A 112 8.71 -21.76 13.34
CA TRP A 112 10.09 -22.26 13.34
C TRP A 112 10.71 -22.20 11.94
N LEU A 113 11.75 -21.38 11.77
CA LEU A 113 12.31 -20.93 10.48
C LEU A 113 13.83 -21.10 10.44
N THR A 114 14.43 -20.81 9.28
CA THR A 114 15.87 -20.53 9.12
C THR A 114 16.09 -19.06 8.78
N ASP A 115 17.35 -18.61 8.75
CA ASP A 115 17.68 -17.30 8.20
C ASP A 115 17.51 -17.24 6.67
N PRO A 116 17.29 -16.03 6.10
CA PRO A 116 17.18 -15.85 4.65
C PRO A 116 18.35 -16.48 3.88
N GLY A 117 18.04 -17.23 2.83
CA GLY A 117 19.04 -17.92 1.99
C GLY A 117 19.68 -19.15 2.62
N VAL A 118 19.26 -19.56 3.82
CA VAL A 118 19.78 -20.75 4.50
C VAL A 118 18.86 -21.95 4.26
N ASN A 119 19.36 -22.92 3.50
CA ASN A 119 18.61 -24.12 3.11
C ASN A 119 18.40 -25.14 4.25
N GLN A 120 19.33 -25.21 5.21
CA GLN A 120 19.30 -26.15 6.33
C GLN A 120 20.00 -25.57 7.54
N GLY A 121 19.24 -25.19 8.57
CA GLY A 121 19.75 -24.85 9.91
C GLY A 121 20.83 -23.74 9.99
N PRO A 122 21.09 -23.15 11.18
CA PRO A 122 20.36 -23.36 12.42
C PRO A 122 18.92 -22.87 12.29
N HIS A 123 18.01 -23.58 12.98
CA HIS A 123 16.63 -23.14 13.05
C HIS A 123 16.44 -22.19 14.22
N ARG A 124 15.48 -21.27 14.07
CA ARG A 124 15.15 -20.25 15.07
C ARG A 124 13.65 -19.95 15.05
N PRO A 125 13.09 -19.39 16.13
CA PRO A 125 11.75 -18.85 16.08
C PRO A 125 11.69 -17.61 15.17
N CYS A 126 10.48 -17.29 14.74
CA CYS A 126 10.11 -16.02 14.09
C CYS A 126 10.50 -14.82 14.99
N ASN A 127 11.10 -13.80 14.37
CA ASN A 127 11.51 -12.56 15.00
C ASN A 127 10.40 -11.50 15.05
N LEU A 128 9.27 -11.71 14.35
CA LEU A 128 8.11 -10.84 14.46
C LEU A 128 7.44 -11.00 15.82
N THR A 129 7.12 -9.87 16.44
CA THR A 129 6.29 -9.83 17.63
C THR A 129 4.88 -10.35 17.34
N PHE A 130 4.14 -10.73 18.38
CA PHE A 130 2.77 -11.20 18.22
C PHE A 130 1.84 -10.16 17.57
N ASP A 131 2.05 -8.86 17.85
CA ASP A 131 1.29 -7.78 17.23
C ASP A 131 1.62 -7.63 15.73
N GLU A 132 2.89 -7.78 15.35
CA GLU A 132 3.33 -7.76 13.95
C GLU A 132 2.80 -8.97 13.17
N GLN A 133 2.79 -10.17 13.76
CA GLN A 133 2.22 -11.37 13.13
C GLN A 133 0.70 -11.22 12.90
N LYS A 134 -0.03 -10.66 13.88
CA LYS A 134 -1.47 -10.33 13.71
C LYS A 134 -1.67 -9.29 12.60
N ALA A 135 -0.83 -8.26 12.54
CA ALA A 135 -0.90 -7.23 11.50
C ALA A 135 -0.65 -7.83 10.11
N GLN A 136 0.37 -8.68 9.97
CA GLN A 136 0.68 -9.37 8.71
C GLN A 136 -0.48 -10.28 8.28
N MET A 137 -0.97 -11.16 9.15
CA MET A 137 -2.08 -12.06 8.83
C MET A 137 -3.36 -11.28 8.47
N THR A 138 -3.61 -10.16 9.15
CA THR A 138 -4.75 -9.28 8.85
C THR A 138 -4.60 -8.64 7.48
N LEU A 139 -3.43 -8.07 7.15
CA LEU A 139 -3.20 -7.47 5.83
C LEU A 139 -3.31 -8.52 4.72
N TRP A 140 -2.72 -9.71 4.87
CA TRP A 140 -2.82 -10.78 3.88
C TRP A 140 -4.27 -11.21 3.67
N SER A 141 -5.05 -11.27 4.74
CA SER A 141 -6.47 -11.59 4.66
C SER A 141 -7.27 -10.50 3.97
N MET A 142 -7.05 -9.24 4.34
CA MET A 142 -7.72 -8.08 3.74
C MET A 142 -7.31 -7.88 2.28
N ALA A 143 -6.06 -8.09 1.90
CA ALA A 143 -5.60 -8.02 0.51
C ALA A 143 -5.98 -9.27 -0.31
N LYS A 144 -6.55 -10.30 0.32
CA LYS A 144 -6.85 -11.62 -0.25
C LYS A 144 -5.61 -12.27 -0.91
N SER A 145 -4.45 -12.09 -0.29
CA SER A 145 -3.22 -12.78 -0.68
C SER A 145 -3.38 -14.29 -0.46
N PRO A 146 -2.74 -15.15 -1.28
CA PRO A 146 -2.54 -16.55 -0.92
C PRO A 146 -1.92 -16.68 0.49
N LEU A 147 -2.41 -17.63 1.28
CA LEU A 147 -1.92 -17.90 2.63
C LEU A 147 -1.06 -19.17 2.60
N MET A 148 0.25 -18.99 2.47
CA MET A 148 1.24 -20.07 2.48
C MET A 148 2.10 -19.98 3.74
N TYR A 149 2.03 -20.98 4.62
CA TYR A 149 2.80 -21.00 5.86
C TYR A 149 4.25 -21.43 5.60
N GLY A 150 5.23 -20.60 5.98
CA GLY A 150 6.65 -20.85 5.72
C GLY A 150 7.40 -21.64 6.79
N GLY A 151 6.84 -21.78 8.00
CA GLY A 151 7.49 -22.44 9.13
C GLY A 151 7.32 -23.96 9.17
N ASP A 152 8.09 -24.61 10.04
CA ASP A 152 7.91 -26.02 10.35
C ASP A 152 6.69 -26.24 11.27
N LEU A 153 5.59 -26.73 10.69
CA LEU A 153 4.33 -27.01 11.39
C LEU A 153 4.47 -28.03 12.54
N ARG A 154 5.52 -28.85 12.58
CA ARG A 154 5.77 -29.81 13.69
C ARG A 154 6.15 -29.10 14.99
N HIS A 155 6.59 -27.85 14.88
CA HIS A 155 7.03 -27.00 15.99
C HIS A 155 6.11 -25.78 16.17
N LEU A 156 4.85 -25.89 15.76
CA LEU A 156 3.87 -24.81 15.83
C LEU A 156 3.38 -24.59 17.27
N ASP A 157 3.54 -23.36 17.78
CA ASP A 157 3.00 -22.97 19.08
C ASP A 157 1.52 -22.54 18.99
N ASN A 158 0.82 -22.57 20.13
CA ASN A 158 -0.61 -22.24 20.18
C ASN A 158 -0.94 -20.79 19.79
N SER A 159 -0.03 -19.85 20.02
CA SER A 159 -0.26 -18.44 19.69
C SER A 159 -0.26 -18.26 18.17
N THR A 160 0.76 -18.80 17.50
CA THR A 160 0.85 -18.82 16.04
C THR A 160 -0.29 -19.62 15.42
N PHE A 161 -0.65 -20.78 15.99
CA PHE A 161 -1.82 -21.56 15.57
C PHE A 161 -3.09 -20.71 15.60
N GLY A 162 -3.35 -20.00 16.71
CA GLY A 162 -4.51 -19.12 16.85
C GLY A 162 -4.58 -17.99 15.80
N ILE A 163 -3.44 -17.48 15.36
CA ILE A 163 -3.38 -16.49 14.26
C ILE A 163 -3.79 -17.13 12.94
N ILE A 164 -3.14 -18.24 12.55
CA ILE A 164 -3.33 -18.84 11.22
C ILE A 164 -4.67 -19.58 11.08
N THR A 165 -5.31 -19.93 12.20
CA THR A 165 -6.64 -20.56 12.21
C THR A 165 -7.77 -19.61 12.62
N ASN A 166 -7.54 -18.29 12.67
CA ASN A 166 -8.61 -17.34 13.02
C ASN A 166 -9.74 -17.42 11.97
N PRO A 167 -10.96 -17.86 12.36
CA PRO A 167 -12.03 -18.14 11.41
C PRO A 167 -12.52 -16.88 10.68
N THR A 168 -12.50 -15.72 11.34
CA THR A 168 -12.93 -14.47 10.73
C THR A 168 -11.92 -13.99 9.69
N LEU A 169 -10.62 -14.08 9.96
CA LEU A 169 -9.60 -13.74 8.97
C LEU A 169 -9.62 -14.67 7.75
N LEU A 170 -9.78 -15.97 7.97
CA LEU A 170 -9.94 -16.93 6.87
C LEU A 170 -11.22 -16.65 6.06
N LYS A 171 -12.31 -16.26 6.74
CA LYS A 171 -13.56 -15.84 6.09
C LYS A 171 -13.38 -14.57 5.26
N ILE A 172 -12.63 -13.59 5.77
CA ILE A 172 -12.26 -12.38 5.01
C ILE A 172 -11.45 -12.81 3.78
N ASN A 173 -10.34 -13.53 3.95
CA ASN A 173 -9.47 -13.93 2.85
C ASN A 173 -10.23 -14.67 1.74
N TYR A 174 -11.11 -15.61 2.10
CA TYR A 174 -11.81 -16.43 1.11
C TYR A 174 -13.09 -15.76 0.55
N TYR A 175 -14.01 -15.32 1.41
CA TYR A 175 -15.37 -14.94 1.01
C TYR A 175 -15.60 -13.44 0.81
N SER A 176 -14.74 -12.58 1.35
CA SER A 176 -14.97 -11.13 1.24
C SER A 176 -14.78 -10.59 -0.19
N LYS A 177 -15.37 -9.42 -0.44
CA LYS A 177 -15.33 -8.66 -1.69
C LYS A 177 -15.08 -7.18 -1.37
N ASN A 178 -14.76 -6.41 -2.42
CA ASN A 178 -14.52 -4.96 -2.33
C ASN A 178 -13.41 -4.59 -1.34
N ASN A 179 -12.40 -5.44 -1.28
CA ASN A 179 -11.25 -5.28 -0.42
C ASN A 179 -10.38 -4.13 -0.94
N MET A 180 -10.18 -3.12 -0.11
CA MET A 180 -9.36 -1.97 -0.47
C MET A 180 -8.82 -1.26 0.77
N GLU A 181 -7.80 -0.43 0.55
CA GLU A 181 -7.39 0.53 1.55
C GLU A 181 -8.50 1.56 1.83
N PHE A 182 -8.76 1.80 3.11
CA PHE A 182 -9.73 2.77 3.60
C PHE A 182 -8.99 4.02 4.10
N HIS A 183 -9.11 5.11 3.35
CA HIS A 183 -8.32 6.33 3.59
C HIS A 183 -8.93 7.30 4.60
N TYR A 184 -10.20 7.11 4.99
CA TYR A 184 -10.92 8.05 5.86
C TYR A 184 -10.73 7.68 7.35
N VAL A 185 -9.49 7.79 7.83
CA VAL A 185 -9.14 7.57 9.23
C VAL A 185 -8.39 8.75 9.82
N TYR A 186 -8.63 9.00 11.10
CA TYR A 186 -7.94 10.03 11.88
C TYR A 186 -7.19 9.38 13.03
N GLY A 187 -5.98 9.87 13.29
CA GLY A 187 -5.07 9.31 14.29
C GLY A 187 -4.62 10.34 15.32
N GLU A 188 -4.68 9.99 16.61
CA GLU A 188 -4.08 10.77 17.69
C GLU A 188 -2.96 9.96 18.35
N THR A 189 -1.77 10.54 18.47
CA THR A 189 -0.67 9.96 19.24
C THR A 189 -0.79 10.37 20.70
N SER A 190 -0.61 9.41 21.61
CA SER A 190 -0.50 9.69 23.04
C SER A 190 0.86 10.29 23.38
N SER A 191 1.06 11.60 23.14
CA SER A 191 2.24 12.34 23.61
C SER A 191 1.92 13.82 23.87
N ASN A 192 1.72 14.17 25.15
CA ASN A 192 1.78 15.53 25.65
C ASN A 192 3.23 15.92 25.92
N THR A 193 3.86 16.68 25.03
CA THR A 193 5.04 17.51 25.37
C THR A 193 5.15 18.67 24.35
N ILE A 194 4.69 19.85 24.77
CA ILE A 194 4.91 21.12 24.08
C ILE A 194 6.27 21.67 24.52
N HIS A 195 7.17 21.93 23.58
CA HIS A 195 8.24 22.90 23.80
C HIS A 195 8.18 24.00 22.74
N SER A 196 7.83 25.19 23.21
CA SER A 196 7.87 26.45 22.48
C SER A 196 9.31 26.96 22.42
N GLY A 197 9.75 27.33 21.22
CA GLY A 197 11.01 28.01 20.97
C GLY A 197 10.80 29.12 19.96
N HIS A 198 10.69 30.35 20.44
CA HIS A 198 10.64 31.59 19.65
C HIS A 198 11.99 31.85 18.98
N LEU A 199 12.01 32.26 17.71
CA LEU A 199 12.98 33.25 17.20
C LEU A 199 12.39 34.01 16.00
N SER A 200 12.59 35.32 15.98
CA SER A 200 11.94 36.29 15.08
C SER A 200 12.98 37.07 14.27
N SER A 201 12.75 37.27 12.97
CA SER A 201 13.39 38.29 12.09
C SER A 201 12.60 38.37 10.76
N ARG A 202 11.77 39.39 10.49
CA ARG A 202 11.97 40.71 9.82
C ARG A 202 12.31 40.70 8.29
N TYR A 203 11.24 40.69 7.47
CA TYR A 203 10.98 41.27 6.10
C TYR A 203 11.90 40.97 4.88
N PRO A 204 11.41 41.06 3.61
CA PRO A 204 10.27 40.36 2.99
C PRO A 204 10.64 39.67 1.64
N VAL A 205 9.75 38.80 1.15
CA VAL A 205 9.83 37.91 -0.04
C VAL A 205 10.44 36.53 0.25
N ASN A 206 9.59 35.61 0.73
CA ASN A 206 9.95 34.18 0.89
C ASN A 206 9.26 33.33 -0.17
N LEU A 207 10.07 32.79 -1.09
CA LEU A 207 9.77 31.64 -1.94
C LEU A 207 9.99 30.29 -1.19
N THR A 208 10.08 30.33 0.13
CA THR A 208 10.50 29.19 0.97
C THR A 208 9.66 29.08 2.24
N LYS A 209 8.37 28.82 2.09
CA LYS A 209 7.52 28.31 3.18
C LYS A 209 6.93 26.96 2.78
N HIS A 210 7.78 25.94 2.77
CA HIS A 210 7.35 24.53 2.75
C HIS A 210 7.05 24.00 4.16
N ASP A 211 6.59 24.87 5.06
CA ASP A 211 6.44 24.56 6.49
C ASP A 211 5.25 23.61 6.71
N GLY A 212 5.52 22.33 6.45
CA GLY A 212 4.64 21.21 6.75
C GLY A 212 3.67 20.77 5.64
N MET A 213 3.92 21.06 4.37
CA MET A 213 3.13 20.46 3.28
C MET A 213 3.48 18.97 3.11
N VAL A 214 2.49 18.10 3.02
CA VAL A 214 2.66 16.65 2.79
C VAL A 214 2.05 16.29 1.45
N VAL A 215 2.84 15.62 0.60
CA VAL A 215 2.33 15.01 -0.63
C VAL A 215 1.78 13.63 -0.28
N GLY A 216 0.59 13.30 -0.79
CA GLY A 216 -0.08 12.02 -0.59
C GLY A 216 -0.49 11.37 -1.92
N LEU A 217 -1.10 10.18 -1.87
CA LEU A 217 -1.63 9.47 -3.03
C LEU A 217 -3.11 9.13 -2.81
N THR A 218 -3.93 9.34 -3.83
CA THR A 218 -5.36 8.98 -3.81
C THR A 218 -5.84 8.51 -5.19
N SER A 219 -7.06 7.99 -5.28
CA SER A 219 -7.68 7.68 -6.57
C SER A 219 -7.79 8.93 -7.44
N CYS A 220 -7.47 8.81 -8.72
CA CYS A 220 -7.58 9.91 -9.68
C CYS A 220 -9.01 10.41 -9.93
N THR A 221 -10.03 9.70 -9.43
CA THR A 221 -11.43 10.15 -9.47
C THR A 221 -11.81 11.04 -8.28
N ASN A 222 -10.95 11.13 -7.26
CA ASN A 222 -11.16 11.99 -6.10
C ASN A 222 -10.94 13.45 -6.50
N GLY A 223 -11.87 14.35 -6.16
CA GLY A 223 -11.74 15.78 -6.43
C GLY A 223 -10.48 16.41 -5.81
N GLN A 224 -9.96 15.84 -4.73
CA GLN A 224 -8.69 16.25 -4.12
C GLN A 224 -7.46 15.90 -4.94
N ALA A 225 -7.56 15.06 -5.98
CA ALA A 225 -6.46 14.75 -6.88
C ALA A 225 -6.26 15.82 -7.98
N ASN A 226 -7.26 16.66 -8.19
CA ASN A 226 -7.30 17.64 -9.26
C ASN A 226 -6.54 18.92 -8.88
N GLY A 227 -6.28 19.76 -9.88
CA GLY A 227 -5.75 21.12 -9.69
C GLY A 227 -4.23 21.25 -9.78
N TRP A 228 -3.56 20.23 -10.30
CA TRP A 228 -2.17 20.34 -10.75
C TRP A 228 -2.12 20.98 -12.14
N PHE A 229 -1.15 21.86 -12.36
CA PHE A 229 -0.94 22.54 -13.63
C PHE A 229 0.54 22.79 -13.88
N VAL A 230 0.89 22.97 -15.16
CA VAL A 230 2.25 23.37 -15.56
C VAL A 230 2.40 24.87 -15.33
N PHE A 231 3.42 25.27 -14.57
CA PHE A 231 3.78 26.67 -14.39
C PHE A 231 5.09 26.97 -15.14
N PRO A 232 5.08 27.81 -16.18
CA PRO A 232 6.29 28.22 -16.86
C PRO A 232 7.02 29.31 -16.05
N GLN A 233 8.30 29.09 -15.73
CA GLN A 233 9.18 30.11 -15.16
C GLN A 233 10.30 30.39 -16.16
N ASP A 234 10.58 31.66 -16.44
CA ASP A 234 11.64 32.09 -17.38
C ASP A 234 11.59 31.43 -18.77
N GLY A 235 10.38 31.23 -19.30
CA GLY A 235 10.18 30.70 -20.65
C GLY A 235 10.38 29.20 -20.80
N LYS A 236 10.55 28.43 -19.70
CA LYS A 236 10.59 26.96 -19.72
C LYS A 236 9.45 26.35 -18.91
N SER A 237 8.77 25.36 -19.48
CA SER A 237 7.65 24.62 -18.88
C SER A 237 8.12 23.55 -17.89
N ASP A 238 8.89 23.99 -16.89
CA ASP A 238 9.73 23.09 -16.08
C ASP A 238 9.16 22.86 -14.69
N HIS A 239 8.02 23.43 -14.30
CA HIS A 239 7.43 23.20 -12.97
C HIS A 239 5.99 22.69 -13.06
N ILE A 240 5.66 21.78 -12.15
CA ILE A 240 4.31 21.29 -11.89
C ILE A 240 3.88 21.86 -10.54
N CYS A 241 2.81 22.64 -10.54
CA CYS A 241 2.33 23.36 -9.39
C CYS A 241 0.89 22.99 -9.07
N ARG A 242 0.51 23.18 -7.81
CA ARG A 242 -0.86 23.09 -7.34
C ARG A 242 -1.17 24.24 -6.39
N ILE A 243 -2.30 24.91 -6.60
CA ILE A 243 -2.82 25.90 -5.66
C ILE A 243 -3.50 25.14 -4.54
N TYR A 244 -3.15 25.46 -3.29
CA TYR A 244 -3.71 24.78 -2.12
C TYR A 244 -4.39 25.74 -1.14
N GLU A 245 -4.06 27.04 -1.17
CA GLU A 245 -4.71 28.05 -0.32
C GLU A 245 -4.73 29.42 -1.00
N THR A 246 -5.66 30.28 -0.60
CA THR A 246 -5.72 31.69 -1.01
C THR A 246 -5.63 32.56 0.24
N GLU A 247 -4.42 33.02 0.60
CA GLU A 247 -4.22 33.95 1.71
C GLU A 247 -4.23 35.39 1.19
N ASN A 248 -5.07 36.26 1.78
CA ASN A 248 -5.13 37.70 1.46
C ASN A 248 -5.27 38.01 -0.05
N GLY A 249 -6.05 37.20 -0.77
CA GLY A 249 -6.28 37.37 -2.21
C GLY A 249 -5.10 36.97 -3.10
N LYS A 250 -4.06 36.33 -2.55
CA LYS A 250 -2.96 35.73 -3.31
C LYS A 250 -3.03 34.21 -3.21
N ASN A 251 -2.99 33.55 -4.36
CA ASN A 251 -2.92 32.09 -4.43
C ASN A 251 -1.55 31.62 -3.96
N VAL A 252 -1.53 30.73 -2.99
CA VAL A 252 -0.33 30.06 -2.49
C VAL A 252 -0.24 28.71 -3.19
N SER A 253 0.88 28.48 -3.88
CA SER A 253 1.10 27.29 -4.72
C SER A 253 2.26 26.45 -4.23
N PHE A 254 2.07 25.13 -4.22
CA PHE A 254 3.13 24.15 -4.04
C PHE A 254 3.63 23.71 -5.41
N CYS A 255 4.93 23.88 -5.68
CA CYS A 255 5.52 23.61 -6.98
C CYS A 255 6.69 22.62 -6.88
N LEU A 256 6.79 21.74 -7.86
CA LEU A 256 7.88 20.78 -8.06
C LEU A 256 8.49 21.00 -9.43
N GLY A 257 9.82 21.06 -9.50
CA GLY A 257 10.56 21.17 -10.75
C GLY A 257 10.65 19.82 -11.45
N LYS A 258 10.40 19.79 -12.76
CA LYS A 258 10.74 18.68 -13.63
C LYS A 258 12.26 18.53 -13.64
N THR A 259 12.74 17.32 -13.41
CA THR A 259 14.16 17.00 -13.47
C THR A 259 14.40 15.80 -14.37
N LYS A 260 15.63 15.69 -14.87
CA LYS A 260 16.13 14.51 -15.58
C LYS A 260 17.17 13.82 -14.66
N PRO A 261 17.10 12.50 -14.45
CA PRO A 261 18.08 11.82 -13.60
C PRO A 261 19.52 11.98 -14.13
N LEU A 262 20.49 12.02 -13.22
CA LEU A 262 21.91 11.91 -13.56
C LEU A 262 22.17 10.50 -14.12
N LEU A 263 22.61 10.45 -15.38
CA LEU A 263 22.85 9.24 -16.17
C LEU A 263 23.64 8.16 -15.40
N ALA A 264 23.10 6.93 -15.39
CA ALA A 264 23.95 5.74 -15.42
C ALA A 264 24.48 5.59 -16.87
N SER A 265 25.69 5.04 -17.00
CA SER A 265 26.54 4.94 -18.20
C SER A 265 25.87 4.84 -19.58
N ASP A 266 26.56 5.41 -20.57
CA ASP A 266 26.23 5.61 -21.99
C ASP A 266 25.76 4.39 -22.86
N ASP A 267 25.30 3.28 -22.29
CA ASP A 267 24.97 2.06 -23.08
C ASP A 267 23.47 1.77 -23.28
N ASP A 268 22.53 2.56 -22.76
CA ASP A 268 21.08 2.28 -22.88
C ASP A 268 20.30 3.33 -23.70
N ILE A 269 20.91 3.91 -24.73
CA ILE A 269 20.19 4.74 -25.71
C ILE A 269 19.66 3.86 -26.83
N MET A 270 18.69 2.98 -26.53
CA MET A 270 17.80 2.40 -27.54
C MET A 270 16.48 1.94 -26.92
N GLU A 271 15.61 2.87 -26.47
CA GLU A 271 14.16 2.62 -26.47
C GLU A 271 13.32 3.91 -26.54
N LYS A 272 12.89 4.19 -27.78
CA LYS A 272 11.62 4.77 -28.29
C LYS A 272 11.04 6.08 -27.72
N GLU A 273 10.63 6.91 -28.67
CA GLU A 273 9.95 8.22 -28.62
C GLU A 273 8.61 8.29 -27.85
N GLU A 274 8.29 7.32 -26.98
CA GLU A 274 6.99 7.21 -26.28
C GLU A 274 6.96 7.90 -24.90
N ASP A 275 8.11 8.41 -24.42
CA ASP A 275 8.31 8.91 -23.05
C ASP A 275 8.32 10.45 -22.89
N GLN A 276 7.89 11.24 -23.88
CA GLN A 276 7.86 12.72 -23.75
C GLN A 276 6.82 13.24 -22.72
N THR A 277 5.85 12.43 -22.30
CA THR A 277 4.80 12.83 -21.35
C THR A 277 5.15 12.57 -19.88
N LYS A 278 6.12 11.69 -19.61
CA LYS A 278 6.52 11.30 -18.25
C LYS A 278 7.74 12.08 -17.80
N PHE A 279 7.77 12.45 -16.53
CA PHE A 279 8.85 13.23 -15.95
C PHE A 279 9.09 12.89 -14.48
N HIS A 280 10.31 13.15 -14.03
CA HIS A 280 10.64 13.11 -12.61
C HIS A 280 10.39 14.49 -12.01
N LEU A 281 9.99 14.55 -10.75
CA LEU A 281 9.71 15.81 -10.04
C LEU A 281 10.64 15.93 -8.84
N ALA A 282 11.23 17.10 -8.62
CA ALA A 282 12.14 17.39 -7.52
C ALA A 282 11.85 18.76 -6.89
N VAL A 283 12.30 18.95 -5.65
CA VAL A 283 12.26 20.25 -4.96
C VAL A 283 13.57 20.99 -5.25
N ALA A 284 13.50 22.23 -5.72
CA ALA A 284 14.65 23.00 -6.19
C ALA A 284 15.77 23.21 -5.14
N ASP A 285 15.44 23.14 -3.84
CA ASP A 285 16.36 23.40 -2.72
C ASP A 285 16.81 22.14 -1.94
N ILE A 286 16.49 20.93 -2.42
CA ILE A 286 16.78 19.68 -1.71
C ILE A 286 17.55 18.70 -2.59
N ASN A 287 18.85 18.52 -2.29
CA ASN A 287 19.75 17.42 -2.69
C ASN A 287 19.10 16.32 -3.55
N ASP A 288 19.28 16.32 -4.88
CA ASP A 288 18.97 15.23 -5.84
C ASP A 288 17.83 14.26 -5.45
N SER A 289 16.74 14.81 -4.91
CA SER A 289 15.65 14.03 -4.33
C SER A 289 14.41 14.18 -5.20
N CYS A 290 13.98 13.07 -5.76
CA CYS A 290 12.83 12.98 -6.62
C CYS A 290 11.60 12.51 -5.83
N LEU A 291 10.44 13.02 -6.23
CA LEU A 291 9.15 12.60 -5.73
C LEU A 291 8.95 11.12 -6.06
N ASP A 292 8.80 10.33 -5.01
CA ASP A 292 8.77 8.88 -5.01
C ASP A 292 7.42 8.40 -4.50
N ALA A 293 6.65 7.79 -5.39
CA ALA A 293 5.34 7.20 -5.12
C ALA A 293 5.39 5.95 -4.22
N SER A 294 6.58 5.53 -3.77
CA SER A 294 6.78 4.37 -2.90
C SER A 294 7.16 4.70 -1.46
N ALA A 295 7.44 5.97 -1.13
CA ALA A 295 8.14 6.28 0.10
C ALA A 295 7.23 6.40 1.34
N SER A 296 7.35 5.40 2.22
CA SER A 296 7.14 5.48 3.67
C SER A 296 8.44 5.10 4.40
N ARG A 297 9.58 5.63 3.95
CA ARG A 297 10.90 5.27 4.48
C ARG A 297 11.31 6.26 5.58
N ARG A 298 11.00 5.98 6.86
CA ARG A 298 11.66 6.68 7.97
C ARG A 298 13.12 6.21 8.06
N ARG A 299 14.08 7.06 7.70
CA ARG A 299 15.46 6.97 8.17
C ARG A 299 15.67 7.97 9.31
N THR A 300 16.56 7.60 10.22
CA THR A 300 17.04 8.23 11.46
C THR A 300 16.71 9.71 11.72
N ALA A 301 16.47 10.03 12.99
CA ALA A 301 15.96 11.28 13.59
C ALA A 301 16.71 12.61 13.30
N SER A 302 17.50 12.70 12.23
CA SER A 302 18.22 13.91 11.81
C SER A 302 17.85 14.43 10.42
N GLU A 303 16.93 13.80 9.68
CA GLU A 303 16.50 14.29 8.36
C GLU A 303 14.99 14.53 8.31
N VAL A 304 14.57 15.72 8.76
CA VAL A 304 13.23 16.26 8.52
C VAL A 304 13.15 16.72 7.06
N LYS A 305 12.96 15.80 6.11
CA LYS A 305 12.58 16.17 4.73
C LYS A 305 11.59 15.15 4.16
N LEU A 306 10.36 15.63 3.98
CA LEU A 306 9.22 15.12 3.18
C LEU A 306 9.16 13.59 2.91
N PRO A 307 8.17 12.85 3.45
CA PRO A 307 8.13 11.37 3.44
C PRO A 307 8.03 10.73 2.05
N MET A 308 7.67 11.48 1.00
CA MET A 308 7.53 11.02 -0.39
C MET A 308 8.73 11.34 -1.29
N PHE A 309 9.93 11.61 -0.76
CA PHE A 309 11.10 11.92 -1.59
C PHE A 309 12.22 10.92 -1.36
N SER A 310 12.85 10.47 -2.44
CA SER A 310 14.02 9.60 -2.39
C SER A 310 15.03 10.00 -3.47
N ARG A 311 16.26 9.47 -3.38
CA ARG A 311 17.32 9.80 -4.34
C ARG A 311 16.84 9.50 -5.77
N CYS A 312 17.01 10.45 -6.68
CA CYS A 312 16.58 10.31 -8.06
C CYS A 312 17.17 9.06 -8.75
N LYS A 313 16.31 8.28 -9.40
CA LYS A 313 16.59 7.06 -10.15
C LYS A 313 15.62 6.97 -11.33
N TRP A 314 16.09 6.46 -12.47
CA TRP A 314 15.22 6.18 -13.61
C TRP A 314 14.34 4.96 -13.34
N HIS A 315 13.21 5.16 -12.64
CA HIS A 315 12.33 4.07 -12.21
C HIS A 315 10.86 4.53 -12.14
N ALA A 316 9.91 3.65 -12.47
CA ALA A 316 8.48 3.97 -12.55
C ALA A 316 7.88 4.59 -11.25
N LYS A 317 8.45 4.25 -10.10
CA LYS A 317 8.13 4.82 -8.77
C LYS A 317 8.34 6.35 -8.70
N GLN A 318 9.24 6.89 -9.51
CA GLN A 318 9.54 8.33 -9.56
C GLN A 318 9.09 8.99 -10.88
N MET A 319 8.41 8.23 -11.75
CA MET A 319 7.87 8.74 -13.00
C MET A 319 6.43 9.19 -12.83
N TRP A 320 6.16 10.43 -13.20
CA TRP A 320 4.86 11.07 -13.07
C TRP A 320 4.38 11.59 -14.43
N GLU A 321 3.08 11.61 -14.60
CA GLU A 321 2.40 12.12 -15.79
C GLU A 321 1.31 13.10 -15.35
N LEU A 322 1.18 14.24 -16.03
CA LEU A 322 0.06 15.15 -15.81
C LEU A 322 -1.00 14.87 -16.89
N ASN A 323 -2.20 14.48 -16.48
CA ASN A 323 -3.30 14.26 -17.42
C ASN A 323 -4.06 15.55 -17.74
N ASP A 324 -4.92 15.50 -18.76
CA ASP A 324 -5.73 16.64 -19.21
C ASP A 324 -6.74 17.17 -18.16
N LYS A 325 -7.01 16.38 -17.12
CA LYS A 325 -7.89 16.77 -16.00
C LYS A 325 -7.16 17.52 -14.89
N GLY A 326 -5.85 17.73 -15.03
CA GLY A 326 -5.01 18.37 -14.03
C GLY A 326 -4.69 17.46 -12.86
N ASN A 327 -4.57 16.15 -13.10
CA ASN A 327 -4.13 15.20 -12.09
C ASN A 327 -2.70 14.76 -12.36
N LEU A 328 -1.89 14.74 -11.32
CA LEU A 328 -0.52 14.26 -11.36
C LEU A 328 -0.49 12.77 -11.03
N VAL A 329 -0.41 11.91 -12.04
CA VAL A 329 -0.56 10.46 -11.99
C VAL A 329 0.80 9.78 -11.80
N SER A 330 0.91 8.85 -10.86
CA SER A 330 2.07 7.99 -10.70
C SER A 330 2.09 6.90 -11.77
N SER A 331 3.22 6.73 -12.46
CA SER A 331 3.41 5.64 -13.42
C SER A 331 3.52 4.27 -12.75
N TYR A 332 3.81 4.23 -11.44
CA TYR A 332 3.94 3.01 -10.66
C TYR A 332 2.59 2.49 -10.14
N SER A 333 1.86 3.33 -9.42
CA SER A 333 0.62 2.93 -8.74
C SER A 333 -0.66 3.29 -9.50
N ARG A 334 -0.56 4.11 -10.55
CA ARG A 334 -1.71 4.77 -11.21
C ARG A 334 -2.56 5.65 -10.30
N LEU A 335 -2.11 5.90 -9.07
CA LEU A 335 -2.72 6.85 -8.14
C LEU A 335 -2.28 8.27 -8.47
N CYS A 336 -3.09 9.24 -8.05
CA CYS A 336 -2.84 10.65 -8.27
C CYS A 336 -2.33 11.35 -7.01
N ALA A 337 -1.40 12.29 -7.17
CA ALA A 337 -0.81 13.02 -6.07
C ALA A 337 -1.80 14.02 -5.45
N THR A 338 -1.82 14.08 -4.12
CA THR A 338 -2.51 15.11 -3.33
C THR A 338 -1.51 15.97 -2.58
N VAL A 339 -1.92 17.17 -2.18
CA VAL A 339 -1.14 18.05 -1.29
C VAL A 339 -2.03 18.44 -0.12
N GLU A 340 -1.58 18.17 1.10
CA GLU A 340 -2.27 18.52 2.35
C GLU A 340 -1.39 19.42 3.21
N SER A 341 -2.01 20.35 3.94
CA SER A 341 -1.32 21.22 4.89
C SER A 341 -1.02 20.48 6.20
N SER A 342 0.12 20.76 6.82
CA SER A 342 0.54 20.14 8.09
C SER A 342 -0.46 20.29 9.22
N LYS A 343 -1.29 21.34 9.19
CA LYS A 343 -2.30 21.54 10.24
C LYS A 343 -3.36 20.44 10.25
N GLU A 344 -3.54 19.73 9.14
CA GLU A 344 -4.43 18.55 9.02
C GLU A 344 -3.64 17.23 9.01
N ALA A 345 -2.37 17.23 8.58
CA ALA A 345 -1.54 16.02 8.41
C ALA A 345 -0.72 15.58 9.65
N VAL A 346 -0.70 16.35 10.75
CA VAL A 346 0.09 16.03 11.96
C VAL A 346 -0.37 14.76 12.70
N GLY A 347 -1.50 14.15 12.32
CA GLY A 347 -2.05 12.94 12.96
C GLY A 347 -1.95 11.62 12.17
N ILE A 348 -1.67 11.62 10.86
CA ILE A 348 -1.97 10.46 9.99
C ILE A 348 -0.73 9.64 9.59
N THR A 349 0.48 10.19 9.70
CA THR A 349 1.70 9.44 9.38
C THR A 349 1.78 8.17 10.23
N GLY A 350 1.63 7.00 9.61
CA GLY A 350 1.68 5.68 10.26
C GLY A 350 0.32 5.00 10.51
N ALA A 351 -0.81 5.70 10.46
CA ALA A 351 -2.14 5.05 10.54
C ALA A 351 -2.57 4.56 9.15
N ARG A 352 -2.96 3.29 9.04
CA ARG A 352 -3.55 2.73 7.82
C ARG A 352 -4.83 1.99 8.18
N ALA A 353 -5.75 1.87 7.24
CA ALA A 353 -6.95 1.05 7.43
C ALA A 353 -7.33 0.33 6.14
N TRP A 354 -8.02 -0.80 6.29
CA TRP A 354 -8.57 -1.56 5.19
C TRP A 354 -10.04 -1.86 5.44
N ILE A 355 -10.82 -1.95 4.37
CA ILE A 355 -12.23 -2.29 4.42
C ILE A 355 -12.55 -3.41 3.43
N ALA A 356 -13.49 -4.27 3.79
CA ALA A 356 -14.02 -5.31 2.94
C ALA A 356 -15.49 -5.62 3.28
N THR A 357 -16.20 -6.27 2.36
CA THR A 357 -17.60 -6.69 2.54
C THR A 357 -17.72 -8.20 2.51
N GLY A 358 -18.49 -8.76 3.45
CA GLY A 358 -18.82 -10.17 3.53
C GLY A 358 -19.96 -10.57 2.59
N SER A 359 -20.19 -11.87 2.49
CA SER A 359 -21.22 -12.43 1.61
C SER A 359 -22.65 -12.29 2.16
N LYS A 360 -22.82 -11.99 3.45
CA LYS A 360 -24.12 -11.84 4.11
C LYS A 360 -24.40 -10.41 4.56
N GLY A 361 -23.61 -9.44 4.10
CA GLY A 361 -23.72 -8.03 4.47
C GLY A 361 -22.81 -7.60 5.61
N GLU A 362 -21.91 -8.48 6.09
CA GLU A 362 -20.89 -8.10 7.07
C GLU A 362 -19.96 -7.04 6.47
N ILE A 363 -19.48 -6.10 7.28
CA ILE A 363 -18.42 -5.17 6.90
C ILE A 363 -17.23 -5.43 7.81
N TYR A 364 -16.07 -5.64 7.20
CA TYR A 364 -14.83 -5.81 7.94
C TYR A 364 -14.01 -4.54 7.83
N LEU A 365 -13.62 -3.98 8.97
CA LEU A 365 -12.78 -2.79 9.06
C LEU A 365 -11.54 -3.14 9.88
N ALA A 366 -10.35 -2.98 9.30
CA ALA A 366 -9.09 -3.24 9.97
C ALA A 366 -8.30 -1.94 10.13
N PHE A 367 -7.87 -1.63 11.35
CA PHE A 367 -6.95 -0.54 11.66
C PHE A 367 -5.54 -1.09 11.86
N PHE A 368 -4.55 -0.38 11.37
CA PHE A 368 -3.14 -0.72 11.48
C PHE A 368 -2.34 0.49 11.95
N ASN A 369 -1.44 0.26 12.89
CA ASN A 369 -0.50 1.25 13.36
C ASN A 369 0.91 0.87 12.89
N LEU A 370 1.45 1.59 11.92
CA LEU A 370 2.79 1.37 11.40
C LEU A 370 3.89 2.10 12.18
N ASP A 371 3.52 2.91 13.17
CA ASP A 371 4.48 3.60 14.03
C ASP A 371 4.98 2.71 15.18
N SER A 372 6.09 3.12 15.77
CA SER A 372 6.69 2.52 16.96
C SER A 372 6.03 2.96 18.27
N VAL A 373 4.97 3.78 18.22
CA VAL A 373 4.24 4.30 19.38
C VAL A 373 2.76 3.97 19.23
N SER A 374 2.10 3.63 20.34
CA SER A 374 0.66 3.36 20.35
C SER A 374 -0.13 4.57 19.85
N ARG A 375 -1.21 4.29 19.11
CA ARG A 375 -2.00 5.30 18.43
C ARG A 375 -3.48 4.99 18.57
N LYS A 376 -4.29 6.01 18.84
CA LYS A 376 -5.75 5.91 18.70
C LYS A 376 -6.10 6.16 17.24
N ILE A 377 -6.77 5.22 16.59
CA ILE A 377 -7.26 5.32 15.21
C ILE A 377 -8.77 5.33 15.24
N THR A 378 -9.38 6.27 14.52
CA THR A 378 -10.83 6.49 14.47
C THR A 378 -11.31 6.57 13.02
N ALA A 379 -12.47 5.97 12.75
CA ALA A 379 -13.24 6.12 11.50
C ALA A 379 -14.69 6.47 11.84
N THR A 380 -15.36 7.24 10.98
CA THR A 380 -16.80 7.52 11.14
C THR A 380 -17.64 6.56 10.31
N ILE A 381 -18.86 6.24 10.77
CA ILE A 381 -19.79 5.38 10.02
C ILE A 381 -20.14 6.02 8.67
N SER A 382 -20.31 7.35 8.64
CA SER A 382 -20.55 8.13 7.42
C SER A 382 -19.44 7.99 6.37
N ASP A 383 -18.19 7.78 6.79
CA ASP A 383 -17.09 7.56 5.86
C ASP A 383 -17.11 6.15 5.25
N LEU A 384 -17.63 5.15 5.96
CA LEU A 384 -17.83 3.80 5.41
C LEU A 384 -18.84 3.83 4.26
N GLU A 385 -19.90 4.63 4.37
CA GLU A 385 -20.91 4.79 3.32
C GLU A 385 -20.32 5.33 2.00
N LYS A 386 -19.32 6.23 2.09
CA LYS A 386 -18.64 6.81 0.91
C LYS A 386 -17.95 5.74 0.06
N VAL A 387 -17.43 4.70 0.69
CA VAL A 387 -16.65 3.65 0.02
C VAL A 387 -17.53 2.47 -0.39
N LEU A 388 -18.56 2.17 0.41
CA LEU A 388 -19.43 1.01 0.19
C LEU A 388 -20.68 1.32 -0.66
N GLY A 389 -21.00 2.60 -0.85
CA GLY A 389 -22.11 3.07 -1.69
C GLY A 389 -23.50 2.87 -1.06
N THR A 390 -24.56 3.13 -1.83
CA THR A 390 -25.97 3.09 -1.37
C THR A 390 -26.53 1.69 -1.12
N ALA A 391 -25.76 0.65 -1.43
CA ALA A 391 -26.06 -0.73 -1.02
C ALA A 391 -25.81 -0.96 0.48
N PHE A 392 -25.19 0.01 1.16
CA PHE A 392 -25.09 0.09 2.61
C PHE A 392 -26.49 0.27 3.23
N VAL A 393 -26.81 -0.59 4.18
CA VAL A 393 -28.15 -0.75 4.74
C VAL A 393 -28.49 0.45 5.63
N ARG A 394 -29.46 1.27 5.17
CA ARG A 394 -30.67 1.85 5.80
C ARG A 394 -30.77 2.10 7.34
N LYS A 395 -29.73 1.99 8.15
CA LYS A 395 -29.77 2.25 9.60
C LYS A 395 -28.56 3.05 10.03
N HIS A 396 -28.79 4.14 10.79
CA HIS A 396 -27.75 5.00 11.40
C HIS A 396 -26.96 4.31 12.53
N SER A 397 -26.95 2.98 12.57
CA SER A 397 -26.43 2.23 13.71
C SER A 397 -25.95 0.85 13.27
N CYS A 398 -24.72 0.50 13.62
CA CYS A 398 -24.12 -0.79 13.29
C CYS A 398 -23.79 -1.55 14.58
N SER A 399 -24.09 -2.85 14.63
CA SER A 399 -23.53 -3.69 15.70
C SER A 399 -22.07 -4.00 15.39
N CYS A 400 -21.18 -3.85 16.37
CA CYS A 400 -19.74 -3.98 16.20
C CYS A 400 -19.14 -5.03 17.13
N SER A 401 -18.28 -5.90 16.61
CA SER A 401 -17.47 -6.83 17.40
C SER A 401 -16.00 -6.76 17.00
N GLU A 402 -15.11 -6.76 17.99
CA GLU A 402 -13.66 -6.79 17.77
C GLU A 402 -13.18 -8.25 17.67
N VAL A 403 -12.50 -8.58 16.58
CA VAL A 403 -12.25 -9.95 16.13
C VAL A 403 -11.19 -10.66 16.96
N TRP A 404 -10.13 -9.97 17.39
CA TRP A 404 -9.03 -10.62 18.10
C TRP A 404 -9.36 -10.97 19.55
N SER A 405 -10.07 -10.08 20.25
CA SER A 405 -10.53 -10.28 21.62
C SER A 405 -11.89 -10.99 21.71
N GLY A 406 -12.66 -11.03 20.62
CA GLY A 406 -14.04 -11.53 20.61
C GLY A 406 -15.02 -10.62 21.35
N ARG A 407 -14.60 -9.40 21.71
CA ARG A 407 -15.43 -8.46 22.47
C ARG A 407 -16.50 -7.84 21.58
N ASN A 408 -17.76 -8.02 21.95
CA ASN A 408 -18.87 -7.28 21.36
C ASN A 408 -18.88 -5.84 21.92
N LEU A 409 -18.79 -4.85 21.04
CA LEU A 409 -18.77 -3.43 21.36
C LEU A 409 -20.18 -2.80 21.34
N GLY A 410 -21.20 -3.56 20.97
CA GLY A 410 -22.60 -3.12 20.95
C GLY A 410 -22.94 -2.32 19.71
N LEU A 411 -23.95 -1.46 19.83
CA LEU A 411 -24.44 -0.61 18.76
C LEU A 411 -23.61 0.68 18.72
N LEU A 412 -23.02 0.99 17.57
CA LEU A 412 -22.29 2.23 17.31
C LEU A 412 -23.11 3.13 16.40
N GLU A 413 -23.22 4.41 16.76
CA GLU A 413 -24.06 5.39 16.04
C GLU A 413 -23.24 6.39 15.20
N GLU A 414 -22.00 6.71 15.58
CA GLU A 414 -21.22 7.77 14.92
C GLU A 414 -19.80 7.35 14.53
N GLU A 415 -19.01 6.84 15.49
CA GLU A 415 -17.59 6.54 15.29
C GLU A 415 -17.18 5.16 15.78
N ILE A 416 -16.13 4.64 15.14
CA ILE A 416 -15.42 3.42 15.52
C ILE A 416 -14.00 3.84 15.86
N SER A 417 -13.58 3.61 17.10
CA SER A 417 -12.24 4.00 17.56
C SER A 417 -11.58 2.91 18.38
N ALA A 418 -10.28 2.72 18.18
CA ALA A 418 -9.46 1.85 19.02
C ALA A 418 -8.04 2.38 19.20
N ALA A 419 -7.46 2.09 20.37
CA ALA A 419 -6.03 2.18 20.60
C ALA A 419 -5.35 0.96 19.97
N VAL A 420 -4.37 1.21 19.10
CA VAL A 420 -3.64 0.19 18.36
C VAL A 420 -2.18 0.25 18.77
N ASN A 421 -1.66 -0.88 19.28
CA ASN A 421 -0.27 -1.02 19.70
C ASN A 421 0.72 -0.70 18.56
N PRO A 422 1.98 -0.37 18.88
CA PRO A 422 3.04 -0.26 17.87
C PRO A 422 3.08 -1.49 16.95
N HIS A 423 3.12 -1.25 15.64
CA HIS A 423 3.14 -2.29 14.60
C HIS A 423 1.95 -3.28 14.65
N GLY A 424 0.91 -2.96 15.43
CA GLY A 424 -0.24 -3.82 15.65
C GLY A 424 -1.42 -3.50 14.75
N CYS A 425 -2.48 -4.28 14.94
CA CYS A 425 -3.76 -4.08 14.27
C CYS A 425 -4.95 -4.35 15.19
N VAL A 426 -6.11 -3.80 14.82
CA VAL A 426 -7.42 -4.12 15.39
C VAL A 426 -8.38 -4.39 14.24
N VAL A 427 -9.23 -5.41 14.34
CA VAL A 427 -10.16 -5.78 13.28
C VAL A 427 -11.57 -5.81 13.84
N PHE A 428 -12.49 -5.17 13.15
CA PHE A 428 -13.90 -5.10 13.49
C PHE A 428 -14.74 -5.84 12.46
N GLU A 429 -15.73 -6.59 12.94
CA GLU A 429 -16.85 -7.10 12.16
C GLU A 429 -18.08 -6.26 12.52
N LEU A 430 -18.63 -5.59 11.51
CA LEU A 430 -19.77 -4.69 11.62
C LEU A 430 -20.96 -5.30 10.88
N MET A 431 -22.13 -5.15 11.47
CA MET A 431 -23.41 -5.42 10.83
C MET A 431 -24.28 -4.17 10.91
N CYS A 432 -24.50 -3.58 9.73
CA CYS A 432 -25.42 -2.49 9.47
C CYS A 432 -26.54 -3.08 8.58
#